data_AF-A0A1G0AE48-F1
#
_entry.id   AF-A0A1G0AE48-F1
#
_cell.length_a   1.000
_cell.length_b   1.000
_cell.length_c   1.000
_cell.angle_alpha   90.00
_cell.angle_beta   90.00
_cell.angle_gamma   90.00
#
_symmetry.space_group_name_H-M   'P 1'
#
loop_
_entity.id
_entity.type
_entity.pdbx_description
1 polymer ?
#
loop_
_entity_poly.entity_id
_entity_poly.type
_entity_poly.pdbx_seq_one_letter_code
_entity_poly.pdbx_strand_id
1 'polypeptide(L)' 'MVEPGESPEKVIRVYRVSGYVEGPCENCHQEQRALLMFEDYRMGYECLSCGHSERVDRVDWIEGDKLPPDWGLG' A
#
# COMPACT_ATOMS: atom_id res chain seq x y z
N MET A 1 -32.46 9.12 -5.37
CA MET A 1 -31.47 10.19 -5.14
C MET A 1 -30.14 9.46 -5.07
N VAL A 2 -29.41 9.38 -6.18
CA VAL A 2 -28.07 8.78 -6.18
C VAL A 2 -27.11 9.90 -5.82
N GLU A 3 -26.52 9.78 -4.65
CA GLU A 3 -25.59 10.76 -4.08
C GLU A 3 -24.35 10.86 -4.97
N PRO A 4 -23.85 12.07 -5.26
CA PRO A 4 -22.71 12.24 -6.15
C PRO A 4 -21.41 11.83 -5.44
N GLY A 5 -20.83 10.71 -5.88
CA GLY A 5 -19.38 10.53 -5.87
C GLY A 5 -18.78 9.86 -4.64
N GLU A 6 -19.21 8.64 -4.31
CA GLU A 6 -18.29 7.70 -3.68
C GLU A 6 -17.26 7.30 -4.75
N SER A 7 -16.19 8.08 -4.84
CA SER A 7 -14.95 7.55 -5.44
C SER A 7 -14.60 6.33 -4.60
N PRO A 8 -14.36 5.14 -5.20
CA PRO A 8 -14.13 3.93 -4.44
C PRO A 8 -13.01 4.20 -3.44
N GLU A 9 -13.30 4.08 -2.13
CA GLU A 9 -12.33 4.32 -1.07
C GLU A 9 -11.06 3.53 -1.40
N LYS A 10 -9.91 4.21 -1.55
CA LYS A 10 -8.66 3.51 -1.82
C LYS A 10 -8.22 2.87 -0.50
N VAL A 11 -8.48 1.57 -0.38
CA VAL A 11 -8.07 0.76 0.76
C VAL A 11 -6.90 -0.13 0.35
N ILE A 12 -5.80 -0.05 1.08
CA ILE A 12 -4.65 -0.95 0.91
C ILE A 12 -4.52 -1.89 2.10
N ARG A 13 -4.04 -3.11 1.85
CA ARG A 13 -3.73 -4.07 2.91
C ARG A 13 -2.24 -4.05 3.20
N VAL A 14 -1.87 -3.92 4.47
CA VAL A 14 -0.48 -3.75 4.89
C VAL A 14 -0.17 -4.73 6.00
N TYR A 15 0.92 -5.48 5.83
CA TYR A 15 1.41 -6.40 6.85
C TYR A 15 1.96 -5.61 8.03
N ARG A 16 1.39 -5.83 9.21
CA ARG A 16 1.73 -5.05 10.42
C ARG A 16 3.19 -5.18 10.84
N VAL A 17 3.81 -6.33 10.58
CA VAL A 17 5.19 -6.62 11.00
C VAL A 17 6.21 -5.98 10.06
N SER A 18 5.98 -6.05 8.76
CA SER A 18 6.94 -5.61 7.74
C SER A 18 6.63 -4.22 7.17
N GLY A 19 5.40 -3.73 7.27
CA GLY A 19 4.94 -2.56 6.52
C GLY A 19 4.82 -2.81 5.02
N TYR A 20 4.86 -4.08 4.60
CA TYR A 20 4.70 -4.48 3.19
C TYR A 20 3.23 -4.32 2.78
N VAL A 21 2.99 -3.71 1.62
CA VAL A 21 1.63 -3.50 1.10
C VAL A 21 1.30 -4.60 0.10
N GLU A 22 0.21 -5.31 0.34
CA GLU A 22 -0.31 -6.35 -0.55
C GLU A 22 -0.92 -5.72 -1.81
N GLY A 23 -0.61 -6.31 -2.97
CA GLY A 23 -1.19 -5.95 -4.27
C GLY A 23 -0.15 -5.45 -5.29
N PRO A 24 -0.39 -5.68 -6.60
CA PRO A 24 0.52 -5.27 -7.66
C PRO A 24 0.41 -3.77 -7.94
N CYS A 25 1.52 -3.03 -8.10
CA CYS A 25 1.56 -1.60 -8.46
C CYS A 25 0.63 -1.26 -9.65
N GLU A 26 -0.17 -0.20 -9.56
CA GLU A 26 -1.04 0.21 -10.68
C GLU A 26 -0.22 0.66 -11.91
N ASN A 27 1.03 1.09 -11.69
CA ASN A 27 1.91 1.55 -12.75
C ASN A 27 2.76 0.42 -13.36
N CYS A 28 3.47 -0.34 -12.53
CA CYS A 28 4.42 -1.37 -13.01
C CYS A 28 3.93 -2.82 -12.81
N HIS A 29 2.76 -3.03 -12.23
CA HIS A 29 2.19 -4.34 -11.87
C HIS A 29 3.06 -5.24 -11.00
N GLN A 30 4.12 -4.70 -10.38
CA GLN A 30 4.97 -5.46 -9.47
C GLN A 30 4.41 -5.45 -8.05
N GLU A 31 4.49 -6.60 -7.39
CA GLU A 31 4.16 -6.80 -5.98
C GLU A 31 5.36 -6.37 -5.11
N GLN A 32 5.72 -5.09 -5.17
CA GLN A 32 6.81 -4.51 -4.37
C GLN A 32 6.38 -3.12 -3.95
N ARG A 33 5.56 -3.05 -2.90
CA ARG A 33 4.99 -1.83 -2.35
C ARG A 33 5.26 -1.75 -0.86
N ALA A 34 5.69 -0.60 -0.38
CA ALA A 34 5.93 -0.30 1.03
C ALA A 34 4.93 0.74 1.52
N LEU A 35 4.53 0.63 2.78
CA LEU A 35 3.71 1.64 3.42
C LEU A 35 4.50 2.94 3.50
N LEU A 36 3.89 4.02 3.02
CA LEU A 36 4.45 5.36 3.07
C LEU A 36 3.55 6.22 3.96
N MET A 37 4.17 6.94 4.90
CA MET A 37 3.50 8.00 5.65
C MET A 37 3.93 9.34 5.07
N PHE A 38 2.97 10.12 4.59
CA PHE A 38 3.21 11.46 4.08
C PHE A 38 3.36 12.48 5.22
N GLU A 39 3.94 13.64 4.92
CA GLU A 39 4.14 14.75 5.88
C GLU A 39 2.82 15.26 6.48
N ASP A 40 1.72 15.17 5.73
CA ASP A 40 0.37 15.55 6.17
C ASP A 40 -0.29 14.52 7.11
N TYR A 41 0.47 13.57 7.69
CA TYR A 41 -0.03 12.42 8.47
C TYR A 41 -0.97 11.49 7.70
N ARG A 42 -1.10 11.68 6.39
CA ARG A 42 -1.86 10.77 5.52
C ARG A 42 -1.04 9.54 5.20
N MET A 43 -1.71 8.40 5.20
CA MET A 43 -1.10 7.14 4.82
C MET A 43 -1.19 6.94 3.30
N GLY A 44 -0.30 6.10 2.77
CA GLY A 44 -0.29 5.69 1.39
C GLY A 44 0.68 4.56 1.18
N TYR A 45 0.99 4.30 -0.09
CA TYR A 45 1.98 3.30 -0.46
C TYR A 45 2.96 3.89 -1.46
N GLU A 46 4.19 3.38 -1.44
CA GLU A 46 5.19 3.62 -2.47
C GLU A 46 5.60 2.30 -3.10
N CYS A 47 5.64 2.25 -4.42
CA CYS A 47 6.19 1.12 -5.14
C CYS A 47 7.72 1.21 -5.17
N LEU A 48 8.38 0.26 -4.52
CA LEU A 48 9.84 0.16 -4.46
C LEU A 48 10.48 -0.15 -5.81
N SER A 49 9.70 -0.64 -6.78
CA SER A 49 10.20 -1.01 -8.10
C SER A 49 10.24 0.16 -9.09
N CYS A 50 9.22 1.02 -9.09
CA CYS A 50 9.11 2.14 -10.03
C CYS A 50 9.10 3.53 -9.38
N GLY A 51 9.11 3.61 -8.04
CA GLY A 51 9.02 4.85 -7.28
C GLY A 51 7.64 5.51 -7.30
N HIS A 52 6.59 4.79 -7.73
CA HIS A 52 5.23 5.33 -7.74
C HIS A 52 4.66 5.38 -6.33
N SER A 53 4.42 6.59 -5.82
CA SER A 53 3.77 6.81 -4.53
C SER A 53 2.33 7.27 -4.71
N GLU A 54 1.41 6.71 -3.94
CA GLU A 54 0.00 7.11 -3.96
C GLU A 54 -0.61 7.17 -2.56
N ARG A 55 -1.52 8.13 -2.38
CA ARG A 55 -2.27 8.34 -1.14
C ARG A 55 -3.50 7.45 -1.12
N VAL A 56 -3.83 6.95 0.06
CA VAL A 56 -4.96 6.05 0.29
C VAL A 56 -5.86 6.62 1.37
N ASP A 57 -7.15 6.29 1.29
CA ASP A 57 -8.14 6.74 2.27
C ASP A 57 -8.06 5.88 3.54
N ARG A 58 -7.73 4.59 3.38
CA ARG A 58 -7.70 3.62 4.48
C ARG A 58 -6.57 2.61 4.33
N VAL A 59 -5.97 2.26 5.47
CA VAL A 59 -5.00 1.18 5.59
C VAL A 59 -5.61 0.07 6.42
N ASP A 60 -5.67 -1.12 5.85
CA ASP A 60 -6.12 -2.34 6.50
C ASP A 60 -4.90 -3.14 6.95
N TRP A 61 -4.73 -3.31 8.26
CA TRP A 61 -3.56 -3.96 8.82
C TRP A 61 -3.79 -5.46 8.90
N ILE A 62 -3.08 -6.22 8.10
CA ILE A 62 -3.16 -7.67 8.07
C ILE A 62 -2.03 -8.31 8.87
N GLU A 63 -2.35 -9.44 9.51
CA GLU A 63 -1.39 -10.27 10.22
C GLU A 63 -0.70 -11.22 9.24
N GLY A 64 0.63 -11.29 9.31
CA GLY A 64 1.42 -12.17 8.48
C GLY A 64 2.87 -11.72 8.39
N ASP A 65 3.74 -12.66 8.07
CA ASP A 65 5.19 -12.46 7.93
C ASP A 65 5.60 -12.31 6.45
N LYS A 66 4.66 -11.88 5.59
CA LYS A 66 4.98 -11.68 4.18
C LYS A 66 5.91 -10.49 4.06
N LEU A 67 7.18 -10.83 3.90
CA LEU A 67 8.25 -9.93 3.54
C LEU A 67 8.47 -10.07 2.03
N PRO A 68 8.78 -8.98 1.32
CA PRO A 68 9.27 -9.13 -0.05
C PRO A 68 10.51 -10.03 0.00
N PRO A 69 10.65 -10.99 -0.94
CA PRO A 69 11.74 -11.96 -0.91
C PRO A 69 13.13 -11.30 -0.97
N ASP A 70 13.20 -10.05 -1.44
CA ASP A 70 14.43 -9.26 -1.55
C ASP A 70 14.86 -8.56 -0.23
N TRP A 71 14.04 -8.58 0.82
CA TRP A 71 14.40 -8.01 2.13
C TRP A 71 15.25 -8.95 3.02
N GLY A 72 15.61 -10.14 2.52
CA GLY A 72 16.73 -10.93 3.05
C GLY A 72 16.62 -11.37 4.52
N LEU A 73 15.41 -11.43 5.09
CA LEU A 73 15.15 -11.97 6.43
C LEU A 73 14.69 -13.44 6.36
N GLY A 74 15.34 -14.23 5.50
CA GLY A 74 15.14 -15.67 5.33
C GLY A 74 16.43 -16.43 5.51
#